data_AF-A0A1S2HJV6-F1
#
_entry.id   AF-A0A1S2HJV6-F1
#
_cell.length_a   1.000
_cell.length_b   1.000
_cell.length_c   1.000
_cell.angle_alpha   90.00
_cell.angle_beta   90.00
_cell.angle_gamma   90.00
#
_symmetry.space_group_name_H-M   'P 1'
#
loop_
_entity.id
_entity.type
_entity.pdbx_description
1 polymer ?
#
loop_
_entity_poly.entity_id
_entity_poly.type
_entity_poly.pdbx_seq_one_letter_code
_entity_poly.pdbx_strand_id
1 'polypeptide(L)'
;MTDVRRISNARRIAVAWRYDVPLVAGLTVLWALLWGSWTPLTLLCGLVVALLATQALPLPPVPLSTRFSIVHALRFLVVWTGLVVVASFRVAWVAVRPRGVRRSSIVLVQLHTTAEMTFTLATLAIALVPGSYVADVDLRRRRLLLHVIDTDRDEQVEAARAEALGIETLVIRALGSKQDVSELSGPRPEVTR
;
A
#
# COMPACT_ATOMS: atom_id res chain seq x y z
N MET A 1 34.95 -8.96 29.48
CA MET A 1 34.41 -7.88 28.63
C MET A 1 33.73 -8.49 27.38
N THR A 2 32.86 -9.48 27.57
CA THR A 2 32.36 -10.38 26.49
C THR A 2 30.90 -10.84 26.65
N ASP A 3 30.16 -10.32 27.64
CA ASP A 3 28.81 -10.86 27.97
C ASP A 3 27.62 -9.98 27.58
N VAL A 4 27.83 -8.71 27.23
CA VAL A 4 26.70 -7.79 26.91
C VAL A 4 26.12 -8.05 25.51
N ARG A 5 26.87 -8.74 24.62
CA ARG A 5 26.48 -8.96 23.22
C ARG A 5 25.56 -10.17 23.02
N ARG A 6 25.43 -11.06 24.01
CA ARG A 6 24.66 -12.32 23.89
C ARG A 6 23.16 -12.13 24.20
N ILE A 7 22.84 -11.19 25.09
CA ILE A 7 21.46 -10.90 25.53
C ILE A 7 20.66 -10.17 24.43
N SER A 8 21.32 -9.39 23.57
CA SER A 8 20.66 -8.72 22.42
C SER A 8 20.22 -9.69 21.32
N ASN A 9 20.91 -10.83 21.15
CA ASN A 9 20.57 -11.80 20.11
C ASN A 9 19.34 -12.63 20.47
N ALA A 10 19.24 -13.13 21.70
CA ALA A 10 18.08 -13.92 22.12
C ALA A 10 16.77 -13.13 22.02
N ARG A 11 16.80 -11.83 22.38
CA ARG A 11 15.63 -10.94 22.27
C ARG A 11 15.31 -10.56 20.82
N ARG A 12 16.32 -10.46 19.93
CA ARG A 12 16.12 -10.26 18.48
C ARG A 12 15.54 -11.51 17.81
N ILE A 13 16.02 -12.70 18.17
CA ILE A 13 15.54 -14.00 17.62
C ILE A 13 14.09 -14.26 18.07
N ALA A 14 13.77 -14.00 19.35
CA ALA A 14 12.40 -14.17 19.87
C ALA A 14 11.39 -13.18 19.24
N VAL A 15 11.82 -11.96 18.90
CA VAL A 15 10.98 -10.99 18.19
C VAL A 15 10.87 -11.36 16.70
N ALA A 16 11.97 -11.77 16.05
CA ALA A 16 11.96 -12.27 14.67
C ALA A 16 10.97 -13.44 14.51
N TRP A 17 11.00 -14.41 15.43
CA TRP A 17 10.08 -15.56 15.39
C TRP A 17 8.60 -15.19 15.40
N ARG A 18 8.18 -14.11 16.06
CA ARG A 18 6.76 -13.68 16.04
C ARG A 18 6.35 -13.05 14.71
N TYR A 19 7.28 -12.44 13.98
CA TYR A 19 7.03 -11.87 12.65
C TYR A 19 7.24 -12.89 11.53
N ASP A 20 8.10 -13.89 11.73
CA ASP A 20 8.35 -14.96 10.77
C ASP A 20 7.16 -15.92 10.67
N VAL A 21 6.40 -16.16 11.75
CA VAL A 21 5.29 -17.13 11.74
C VAL A 21 4.18 -16.75 10.73
N PRO A 22 3.63 -15.51 10.71
CA PRO A 22 2.66 -15.12 9.68
C PRO A 22 3.24 -15.17 8.26
N LEU A 23 4.52 -14.81 8.08
CA LEU A 23 5.18 -14.82 6.78
C LEU A 23 5.38 -16.25 6.26
N VAL A 24 5.88 -17.15 7.10
CA VAL A 24 6.07 -18.57 6.79
C VAL A 24 4.72 -19.25 6.53
N ALA A 25 3.71 -18.96 7.34
CA ALA A 25 2.34 -19.46 7.11
C ALA A 25 1.79 -18.96 5.76
N GLY A 26 1.94 -17.67 5.46
CA GLY A 26 1.53 -17.07 4.20
C GLY A 26 2.25 -17.67 2.99
N LEU A 27 3.57 -17.87 3.07
CA LEU A 27 4.37 -18.53 2.03
C LEU A 27 3.94 -19.99 1.83
N THR A 28 3.64 -20.72 2.90
CA THR A 28 3.15 -22.10 2.82
C THR A 28 1.79 -22.17 2.14
N VAL A 29 0.88 -21.23 2.46
CA VAL A 29 -0.42 -21.11 1.79
C VAL A 29 -0.24 -20.74 0.32
N LEU A 30 0.62 -19.77 0.01
CA LEU A 30 0.94 -19.37 -1.36
C LEU A 30 1.50 -20.56 -2.16
N TRP A 31 2.36 -21.38 -1.55
CA TRP A 31 2.87 -22.61 -2.14
C TRP A 31 1.74 -23.62 -2.46
N ALA A 32 0.81 -23.84 -1.53
CA ALA A 32 -0.34 -24.70 -1.77
C ALA A 32 -1.24 -24.18 -2.92
N LEU A 33 -1.44 -22.86 -2.99
CA LEU A 33 -2.17 -22.20 -4.08
C LEU A 33 -1.44 -22.37 -5.43
N LEU A 34 -0.11 -22.24 -5.44
CA LEU A 34 0.71 -22.38 -6.66
C LEU A 34 0.55 -23.77 -7.30
N TRP A 35 0.51 -24.82 -6.48
CA TRP A 35 0.31 -26.20 -6.93
C TRP A 35 -1.16 -26.59 -7.04
N GLY A 36 -2.09 -25.73 -6.60
CA GLY A 36 -3.52 -26.01 -6.54
C GLY A 36 -3.88 -27.22 -5.65
N SER A 37 -3.00 -27.65 -4.76
CA SER A 37 -3.15 -28.88 -3.97
C SER A 37 -2.93 -28.62 -2.49
N TRP A 38 -3.87 -29.09 -1.67
CA TRP A 38 -3.85 -28.92 -0.21
C TRP A 38 -3.49 -30.23 0.50
N THR A 39 -2.60 -31.02 -0.11
CA THR A 39 -2.16 -32.30 0.50
C THR A 39 -1.17 -32.04 1.64
N PRO A 40 -1.11 -32.91 2.67
CA PRO A 40 -0.12 -32.79 3.74
C PRO A 40 1.33 -32.73 3.23
N LEU A 41 1.63 -33.45 2.14
CA LEU A 41 2.94 -33.43 1.51
C LEU A 41 3.25 -32.06 0.88
N THR A 42 2.29 -31.49 0.14
CA THR A 42 2.43 -30.14 -0.44
C THR A 42 2.67 -29.10 0.65
N LEU A 43 1.93 -29.16 1.76
CA LEU A 43 2.07 -28.24 2.88
C LEU A 43 3.43 -28.40 3.58
N LEU A 44 3.91 -29.63 3.78
CA LEU A 44 5.22 -29.88 4.38
C LEU A 44 6.36 -29.35 3.49
N CYS A 45 6.32 -29.64 2.20
CA CYS A 45 7.27 -29.07 1.23
C CYS A 45 7.20 -27.54 1.22
N GLY A 46 5.99 -26.97 1.23
CA GLY A 46 5.78 -25.53 1.30
C GLY A 46 6.36 -24.91 2.57
N LEU A 47 6.22 -25.57 3.71
CA LEU A 47 6.80 -25.13 4.98
C LEU A 47 8.34 -25.13 4.92
N VAL A 48 8.95 -26.19 4.39
CA VAL A 48 10.41 -26.26 4.21
C VAL A 48 10.90 -25.15 3.28
N VAL A 49 10.23 -24.96 2.14
CA VAL A 49 10.55 -23.88 1.20
C VAL A 49 10.39 -22.51 1.84
N ALA A 50 9.30 -22.28 2.60
CA ALA A 50 9.04 -21.03 3.28
C ALA A 50 10.13 -20.71 4.32
N LEU A 51 10.56 -21.70 5.11
CA LEU A 51 11.67 -21.53 6.06
C LEU A 51 12.99 -21.24 5.34
N LEU A 52 13.29 -21.94 4.25
CA LEU A 52 14.49 -21.67 3.46
C LEU A 52 14.46 -20.26 2.86
N ALA A 53 13.30 -19.82 2.36
CA ALA A 53 13.12 -18.50 1.80
C ALA A 53 13.31 -17.39 2.84
N THR A 54 12.77 -17.53 4.06
CA THR A 54 12.94 -16.52 5.12
C THR A 54 14.37 -16.46 5.66
N GLN A 55 15.10 -17.59 5.65
CA GLN A 55 16.52 -17.60 6.00
C GLN A 55 17.40 -17.00 4.89
N ALA A 56 17.09 -17.29 3.62
CA ALA A 56 17.85 -16.77 2.49
C ALA A 56 17.58 -15.28 2.22
N LEU A 57 16.35 -14.81 2.49
CA LEU A 57 15.93 -13.42 2.33
C LEU A 57 15.43 -12.86 3.67
N PRO A 58 16.33 -12.51 4.60
CA PRO A 58 15.94 -11.92 5.88
C PRO A 58 15.37 -10.52 5.64
N LEU A 59 14.04 -10.43 5.61
CA LEU A 59 13.33 -9.17 5.48
C LEU A 59 13.43 -8.38 6.81
N PRO A 60 13.73 -7.07 6.77
CA PRO A 60 13.65 -6.25 7.95
C PRO A 60 12.22 -6.30 8.50
N PRO A 61 12.04 -6.43 9.83
CA PRO A 61 10.71 -6.55 10.42
C PRO A 61 9.91 -5.30 10.12
N VAL A 62 8.82 -5.45 9.36
CA VAL A 62 7.90 -4.35 9.09
C VAL A 62 7.08 -4.12 10.35
N PRO A 63 7.07 -2.90 10.92
CA PRO A 63 6.24 -2.58 12.06
C PRO A 63 4.77 -2.61 11.62
N LEU A 64 4.14 -3.78 11.74
CA LEU A 64 2.71 -3.92 11.59
C LEU A 64 2.05 -3.06 12.66
N SER A 65 1.37 -2.01 12.22
CA SER A 65 0.48 -1.20 13.05
C SER A 65 -0.49 -2.14 13.79
N THR A 66 -0.48 -2.09 15.12
CA THR A 66 -1.36 -2.91 15.99
C THR A 66 -2.86 -2.63 15.78
N ARG A 67 -3.22 -1.70 14.89
CA ARG A 67 -4.58 -1.18 14.70
C ARG A 67 -5.29 -1.70 13.44
N PHE A 68 -4.89 -2.86 12.90
CA PHE A 68 -5.60 -3.46 11.77
C PHE A 68 -7.10 -3.65 12.08
N SER A 69 -7.95 -2.88 11.42
CA SER A 69 -9.40 -2.95 11.58
C SER A 69 -10.01 -3.64 10.36
N ILE A 70 -10.42 -4.90 10.54
CA ILE A 70 -11.04 -5.71 9.48
C ILE A 70 -12.23 -4.98 8.85
N VAL A 71 -13.06 -4.31 9.66
CA VAL A 71 -14.24 -3.57 9.19
C VAL A 71 -13.85 -2.40 8.27
N HIS A 72 -12.83 -1.62 8.65
CA HIS A 72 -12.37 -0.50 7.83
C HIS A 72 -11.60 -0.97 6.59
N ALA A 73 -10.86 -2.07 6.70
CA ALA A 73 -10.21 -2.71 5.56
C ALA A 73 -11.23 -3.21 4.53
N LEU A 74 -12.33 -3.83 4.97
CA LEU A 74 -13.40 -4.26 4.08
C LEU A 74 -14.11 -3.07 3.43
N ARG A 75 -14.38 -2.00 4.20
CA ARG A 75 -14.94 -0.75 3.65
C ARG A 75 -14.01 -0.12 2.62
N PHE A 76 -12.71 -0.04 2.90
CA PHE A 76 -11.71 0.42 1.94
C PHE A 76 -11.78 -0.41 0.67
N LEU A 77 -11.75 -1.74 0.79
CA LEU A 77 -11.78 -2.64 -0.36
C LEU A 77 -13.02 -2.43 -1.23
N VAL A 78 -14.21 -2.33 -0.63
CA VAL A 78 -15.46 -2.12 -1.36
C VAL A 78 -15.48 -0.77 -2.09
N VAL A 79 -15.15 0.33 -1.39
CA VAL A 79 -15.17 1.67 -1.98
C VAL A 79 -14.11 1.80 -3.07
N TRP A 80 -12.89 1.31 -2.79
CA TRP A 80 -11.78 1.35 -3.73
C TRP A 80 -12.05 0.50 -4.98
N THR A 81 -12.65 -0.68 -4.83
CA THR A 81 -13.06 -1.50 -5.99
C THR A 81 -14.07 -0.74 -6.85
N GLY A 82 -15.05 -0.06 -6.23
CA GLY A 82 -16.00 0.78 -6.95
C GLY A 82 -15.32 1.91 -7.72
N LEU A 83 -14.34 2.59 -7.11
CA LEU A 83 -13.53 3.63 -7.77
C LEU A 83 -12.78 3.07 -8.98
N VAL A 84 -12.07 1.93 -8.81
CA VAL A 84 -11.33 1.27 -9.89
C VAL A 84 -12.25 0.90 -11.06
N VAL A 85 -13.44 0.37 -10.78
CA VAL A 85 -14.42 0.01 -11.82
C VAL A 85 -14.88 1.25 -12.59
N VAL A 86 -15.32 2.31 -11.89
CA VAL A 86 -15.79 3.55 -12.53
C VAL A 86 -14.67 4.21 -13.35
N ALA A 87 -13.47 4.27 -12.79
CA ALA A 87 -12.29 4.78 -13.44
C ALA A 87 -11.92 3.99 -14.71
N SER A 88 -12.05 2.65 -14.66
CA SER A 88 -11.80 1.78 -15.81
C SER A 88 -12.78 2.06 -16.95
N PHE A 89 -14.07 2.22 -16.63
CA PHE A 89 -15.07 2.63 -17.62
C PHE A 89 -14.79 4.01 -18.20
N ARG A 90 -14.35 4.97 -17.39
CA ARG A 90 -13.94 6.31 -17.87
C ARG A 90 -12.79 6.20 -18.86
N VAL A 91 -11.75 5.44 -18.55
CA VAL A 91 -10.61 5.23 -19.46
C VAL A 91 -11.03 4.50 -20.72
N ALA A 92 -11.87 3.46 -20.62
CA ALA A 92 -12.42 2.77 -21.78
C ALA A 92 -13.22 3.72 -22.70
N TRP A 93 -14.03 4.61 -22.11
CA TRP A 93 -14.73 5.64 -22.87
C TRP A 93 -13.79 6.63 -23.56
N VAL A 94 -12.73 7.06 -22.87
CA VAL A 94 -11.68 7.94 -23.45
C VAL A 94 -10.95 7.25 -24.61
N ALA A 95 -10.74 5.94 -24.54
CA ALA A 95 -10.10 5.16 -25.60
C ALA A 95 -10.99 4.98 -26.85
N VAL A 96 -12.31 4.80 -26.67
CA VAL A 96 -13.25 4.55 -27.78
C VAL A 96 -13.76 5.85 -28.42
N ARG A 97 -13.85 6.95 -27.66
CA ARG A 97 -14.42 8.20 -28.19
C ARG A 97 -13.54 8.78 -29.31
N PRO A 98 -14.12 9.33 -30.39
CA PRO A 98 -13.35 9.91 -31.51
C PRO A 98 -12.43 11.07 -31.11
N ARG A 99 -12.72 11.71 -29.98
CA ARG A 99 -12.00 12.89 -29.48
C ARG A 99 -10.62 12.58 -28.90
N GLY A 100 -10.33 11.32 -28.54
CA GLY A 100 -9.04 10.87 -27.97
C GLY A 100 -8.63 11.59 -26.67
N VAL A 101 -7.38 11.43 -26.24
CA VAL A 101 -6.76 12.16 -25.12
C VAL A 101 -6.20 13.49 -25.66
N ARG A 102 -6.51 14.62 -25.01
CA ARG A 102 -6.06 15.94 -25.46
C ARG A 102 -4.87 16.50 -24.69
N ARG A 103 -4.98 16.53 -23.37
CA ARG A 103 -3.94 17.03 -22.47
C ARG A 103 -3.81 16.13 -21.25
N SER A 104 -2.57 15.99 -20.82
CA SER A 104 -2.20 15.34 -19.56
C SER A 104 -1.58 16.38 -18.64
N SER A 105 -1.91 16.30 -17.36
CA SER A 105 -1.40 17.23 -16.35
C SER A 105 -0.59 16.49 -15.30
N ILE A 106 0.43 17.16 -14.77
CA ILE A 106 1.23 16.65 -13.66
C ILE A 106 0.79 17.39 -12.40
N VAL A 107 0.33 16.63 -11.40
CA VAL A 107 -0.28 17.14 -10.18
C VAL A 107 0.55 16.66 -8.99
N LEU A 108 1.09 17.60 -8.23
CA LEU A 108 1.84 17.26 -7.03
C LEU A 108 0.92 17.22 -5.81
N VAL A 109 0.76 16.04 -5.22
CA VAL A 109 -0.12 15.77 -4.08
C VAL A 109 0.72 15.48 -2.84
N GLN A 110 0.42 16.18 -1.75
CA GLN A 110 1.05 15.99 -0.45
C GLN A 110 0.12 15.12 0.41
N LEU A 111 0.63 13.98 0.88
CA LEU A 111 -0.06 13.03 1.75
C LEU A 111 0.14 13.42 3.22
N HIS A 112 -0.86 13.13 4.08
CA HIS A 112 -0.84 13.28 5.54
C HIS A 112 -0.20 12.08 6.25
N THR A 113 0.07 11.00 5.52
CA THR A 113 0.45 9.73 6.13
C THR A 113 1.82 9.78 6.80
N THR A 114 1.94 9.30 8.05
CA THR A 114 3.22 9.27 8.79
C THR A 114 4.02 8.00 8.67
N ALA A 115 3.34 6.86 8.71
CA ALA A 115 3.99 5.57 8.62
C ALA A 115 4.36 5.25 7.16
N GLU A 116 5.60 4.82 6.94
CA GLU A 116 6.08 4.43 5.60
C GLU A 116 5.21 3.32 4.97
N MET A 117 4.73 2.37 5.77
CA MET A 117 3.84 1.31 5.31
C MET A 117 2.51 1.86 4.80
N THR A 118 1.87 2.74 5.57
CA THR A 118 0.59 3.35 5.21
C THR A 118 0.75 4.24 3.97
N PHE A 119 1.86 4.98 3.88
CA PHE A 119 2.17 5.85 2.73
C PHE A 119 2.35 5.01 1.46
N THR A 120 3.13 3.93 1.57
CA THR A 120 3.37 3.01 0.45
C THR A 120 2.07 2.36 0.01
N LEU A 121 1.23 1.92 0.94
CA LEU A 121 -0.05 1.30 0.61
C LEU A 121 -1.03 2.31 -0.02
N ALA A 122 -1.08 3.54 0.48
CA ALA A 122 -1.88 4.60 -0.13
C ALA A 122 -1.41 4.90 -1.55
N THR A 123 -0.09 4.97 -1.76
CA THR A 123 0.53 5.17 -3.07
C THR A 123 0.15 4.04 -4.04
N LEU A 124 0.26 2.78 -3.61
CA LEU A 124 -0.15 1.62 -4.41
C LEU A 124 -1.63 1.65 -4.75
N ALA A 125 -2.49 1.98 -3.78
CA ALA A 125 -3.93 2.08 -3.97
C ALA A 125 -4.29 3.17 -4.97
N ILE A 126 -3.61 4.33 -4.92
CA ILE A 126 -3.79 5.43 -5.88
C ILE A 126 -3.29 5.03 -7.27
N ALA A 127 -2.13 4.39 -7.36
CA ALA A 127 -1.54 3.95 -8.63
C ALA A 127 -2.39 2.91 -9.38
N LEU A 128 -3.22 2.15 -8.67
CA LEU A 128 -4.12 1.16 -9.26
C LEU A 128 -5.44 1.76 -9.78
N VAL A 129 -5.76 3.03 -9.47
CA VAL A 129 -6.96 3.67 -10.01
C VAL A 129 -6.65 4.23 -11.40
N PRO A 130 -7.25 3.66 -12.47
CA PRO A 130 -6.92 4.04 -13.83
C PRO A 130 -7.35 5.49 -14.15
N GLY A 131 -6.62 6.15 -15.04
CA GLY A 131 -6.83 7.58 -15.36
C GLY A 131 -5.87 8.53 -14.64
N SER A 132 -5.13 8.02 -13.66
CA SER A 132 -3.88 8.63 -13.20
C SER A 132 -2.83 7.55 -12.93
N TYR A 133 -1.55 7.88 -13.04
CA TYR A 133 -0.46 7.01 -12.60
C TYR A 133 0.56 7.83 -11.79
N VAL A 134 1.17 7.18 -10.81
CA VAL A 134 2.18 7.80 -9.94
C VAL A 134 3.50 7.85 -10.69
N ALA A 135 3.88 9.04 -11.18
CA ALA A 135 5.10 9.25 -11.95
C ALA A 135 6.36 9.28 -11.06
N ASP A 136 6.24 9.86 -9.86
CA ASP A 136 7.33 9.95 -8.89
C ASP A 136 6.80 9.95 -7.45
N VAL A 137 7.63 9.46 -6.53
CA VAL A 137 7.31 9.28 -5.12
C VAL A 137 8.45 9.81 -4.26
N ASP A 138 8.17 10.83 -3.46
CA ASP A 138 9.10 11.36 -2.48
C ASP A 138 8.70 10.85 -1.09
N LEU A 139 9.37 9.78 -0.64
CA LEU A 139 9.12 9.17 0.68
C LEU A 139 9.49 10.10 1.85
N ARG A 140 10.50 10.95 1.68
CA ARG A 140 10.97 11.85 2.75
C ARG A 140 9.97 12.96 3.01
N ARG A 141 9.46 13.56 1.93
CA ARG A 141 8.47 14.64 2.03
C ARG A 141 7.04 14.14 1.94
N ARG A 142 6.80 12.85 1.69
CA ARG A 142 5.48 12.21 1.52
C ARG A 142 4.66 12.85 0.40
N ARG A 143 5.29 13.03 -0.75
CA ARG A 143 4.68 13.65 -1.94
C ARG A 143 4.56 12.64 -3.06
N LEU A 144 3.48 12.76 -3.80
CA LEU A 144 3.20 11.98 -5.01
C LEU A 144 3.09 12.93 -6.19
N LEU A 145 3.84 12.63 -7.24
CA LEU A 145 3.70 13.26 -8.53
C LEU A 145 2.73 12.42 -9.35
N LEU A 146 1.49 12.87 -9.49
CA LEU A 146 0.45 12.18 -10.24
C LEU A 146 0.42 12.69 -11.67
N HIS A 147 0.52 11.78 -12.63
CA HIS A 147 0.23 12.06 -14.02
C HIS A 147 -1.23 11.72 -14.30
N VAL A 148 -2.05 12.74 -14.57
CA VAL A 148 -3.49 12.59 -14.80
C VAL A 148 -3.80 12.72 -16.28
N ILE A 149 -4.54 11.76 -16.81
CA ILE A 149 -4.90 11.68 -18.23
C ILE A 149 -6.18 12.50 -18.47
N ASP A 150 -6.27 13.15 -19.63
CA ASP A 150 -7.47 13.86 -20.10
C ASP A 150 -7.94 15.00 -19.17
N THR A 151 -6.98 15.84 -18.79
CA THR A 151 -7.21 17.03 -17.95
C THR A 151 -7.24 18.29 -18.80
N ASP A 152 -8.43 18.67 -19.26
CA ASP A 152 -8.67 19.89 -20.05
C ASP A 152 -9.02 21.10 -19.15
N ARG A 153 -9.42 20.87 -17.89
CA ARG A 153 -9.84 21.90 -16.93
C ARG A 153 -9.17 21.74 -15.57
N ASP A 154 -8.89 22.85 -14.88
CA ASP A 154 -8.33 22.87 -13.52
C ASP A 154 -9.22 22.12 -12.51
N GLU A 155 -10.53 22.12 -12.70
CA GLU A 155 -11.47 21.34 -11.89
C GLU A 155 -11.19 19.83 -11.92
N GLN A 156 -10.71 19.30 -13.05
CA GLN A 156 -10.38 17.89 -13.20
C GLN A 156 -9.08 17.54 -12.50
N VAL A 157 -8.13 18.49 -12.47
CA VAL A 157 -6.89 18.39 -11.70
C VAL A 157 -7.19 18.36 -10.21
N GLU A 158 -8.06 19.25 -9.73
CA GLU A 158 -8.47 19.29 -8.33
C GLU A 158 -9.32 18.07 -7.93
N ALA A 159 -10.15 17.55 -8.83
CA ALA A 159 -10.89 16.31 -8.60
C ALA A 159 -9.93 15.11 -8.43
N ALA A 160 -8.89 15.00 -9.27
CA ALA A 160 -7.88 13.94 -9.14
C ALA A 160 -7.08 14.07 -7.83
N ARG A 161 -6.74 15.29 -7.42
CA ARG A 161 -6.14 15.56 -6.10
C ARG A 161 -7.06 15.11 -4.97
N ALA A 162 -8.34 15.47 -5.03
CA ALA A 162 -9.31 15.12 -4.00
C ALA A 162 -9.54 13.60 -3.92
N GLU A 163 -9.56 12.91 -5.06
CA GLU A 163 -9.67 11.45 -5.14
C GLU A 163 -8.46 10.76 -4.48
N ALA A 164 -7.24 11.20 -4.79
CA ALA A 164 -6.03 10.69 -4.17
C ALA A 164 -6.05 10.84 -2.64
N LEU A 165 -6.47 12.00 -2.13
CA LEU A 165 -6.62 12.25 -0.68
C LEU A 165 -7.76 11.44 -0.05
N GLY A 166 -8.84 11.17 -0.81
CA GLY A 166 -9.92 10.29 -0.40
C GLY A 166 -9.44 8.85 -0.21
N ILE A 167 -8.66 8.34 -1.16
CA ILE A 167 -8.05 7.00 -1.09
C ILE A 167 -7.08 6.92 0.09
N GLU A 168 -6.23 7.93 0.28
CA GLU A 168 -5.35 8.03 1.45
C GLU A 168 -6.16 7.90 2.75
N THR A 169 -7.24 8.66 2.88
CA THR A 169 -8.07 8.65 4.09
C THR A 169 -8.66 7.26 4.37
N LEU A 170 -9.08 6.54 3.34
CA LEU A 170 -9.59 5.18 3.50
C LEU A 170 -8.47 4.21 3.94
N VAL A 171 -7.27 4.34 3.39
CA VAL A 171 -6.10 3.53 3.78
C VAL A 171 -5.68 3.82 5.22
N ILE A 172 -5.60 5.10 5.61
CA ILE A 172 -5.29 5.50 6.99
C ILE A 172 -6.34 4.94 7.97
N ARG A 173 -7.62 4.96 7.62
CA ARG A 173 -8.67 4.38 8.48
C ARG A 173 -8.58 2.86 8.59
N ALA A 174 -8.13 2.17 7.55
CA ALA A 174 -8.00 0.72 7.51
C ALA A 174 -6.76 0.20 8.26
N LEU A 175 -5.60 0.83 8.03
CA LEU A 175 -4.28 0.34 8.47
C LEU A 175 -3.42 1.38 9.20
N GLY A 176 -3.83 2.65 9.20
CA GLY A 176 -3.06 3.75 9.76
C GLY A 176 -2.78 3.61 11.26
N SER A 177 -1.64 4.16 11.67
CA SER A 177 -1.24 4.29 13.06
C SER A 177 -2.14 5.30 13.79
N LYS A 178 -2.11 5.32 15.14
CA LYS A 178 -2.85 6.34 15.91
C LYS A 178 -2.41 7.78 15.54
N GLN A 179 -1.14 7.95 15.17
CA GLN A 179 -0.58 9.23 14.72
C GLN A 179 -1.16 9.65 13.36
N ASP A 180 -1.25 8.72 12.39
CA ASP A 180 -1.85 8.99 11.08
C ASP A 180 -3.30 9.49 11.20
N VAL A 181 -4.08 8.88 12.11
CA VAL A 181 -5.46 9.26 12.34
C VAL A 181 -5.58 10.63 13.02
N SER A 182 -4.65 10.98 13.92
CA SER A 182 -4.64 12.32 14.52
C SER A 182 -4.26 13.39 13.50
N GLU A 183 -3.33 13.09 12.58
CA GLU A 183 -2.91 14.04 11.56
C GLU A 183 -3.98 14.31 10.49
N LEU A 184 -4.88 13.35 10.23
CA LEU A 184 -6.09 13.60 9.43
C LEU A 184 -7.00 14.69 10.01
N SER A 185 -6.89 14.99 11.30
CA SER A 185 -7.68 16.04 11.98
C SER A 185 -6.99 17.41 11.96
N GLY A 186 -5.73 17.47 11.51
CA GLY A 186 -4.91 18.67 11.47
C GLY A 186 -5.02 19.46 10.15
N PRO A 187 -4.43 20.67 10.09
CA PRO A 187 -4.29 21.43 8.85
C PRO A 187 -3.48 20.65 7.81
N ARG A 188 -3.88 20.76 6.54
CA ARG A 188 -3.17 20.06 5.45
C ARG A 188 -1.73 20.58 5.33
N PRO A 189 -0.73 19.69 5.21
CA PRO A 189 0.64 20.12 4.97
C PRO A 189 0.73 20.88 3.64
N GLU A 190 1.34 22.06 3.70
CA GLU A 190 1.44 22.97 2.57
C GLU A 190 2.40 22.39 1.51
N VAL A 191 2.01 22.49 0.24
CA VAL A 191 2.84 22.02 -0.87
C VAL A 191 4.03 22.96 -1.03
N THR A 192 5.14 22.66 -0.35
CA THR A 192 6.39 23.40 -0.52
C THR A 192 7.06 22.93 -1.82
N ARG A 193 7.31 23.87 -2.75
CA ARG A 193 8.02 23.60 -4.01
C ARG A 193 9.43 23.07 -3.74
#